data_AF-A0A963Q0B3-F1
#
_entry.id   AF-A0A963Q0B3-F1
#
_cell.length_a   1.000
_cell.length_b   1.000
_cell.length_c   1.000
_cell.angle_alpha   90.00
_cell.angle_beta   90.00
_cell.angle_gamma   90.00
#
_symmetry.space_group_name_H-M   'P 1'
#
loop_
_entity.id
_entity.type
_entity.pdbx_description
1 polymer ?
#
loop_
_entity_poly.entity_id
_entity_poly.type
_entity_poly.pdbx_seq_one_letter_code
_entity_poly.pdbx_strand_id
1 'polypeptide(L)' 'MTDFAPLTPPDTAVPSTQQGPDRASAGMLLREMREAAGVDVGLLASALKVSVQKVEALEADRL' A
#
# COMPACT_ATOMS: atom_id res chain seq x y z
N MET A 1 42.33 5.23 24.01
CA MET A 1 41.04 4.58 24.36
C MET A 1 40.01 5.20 23.42
N THR A 2 39.92 4.67 22.21
CA THR A 2 39.04 5.18 21.14
C THR A 2 37.61 4.74 21.42
N ASP A 3 36.75 5.72 21.69
CA ASP A 3 35.33 5.52 21.88
C ASP A 3 34.66 5.29 20.52
N PHE A 4 34.03 4.13 20.35
CA PHE A 4 33.27 3.77 19.15
C PHE A 4 31.81 4.13 19.43
N ALA A 5 31.43 5.36 19.12
CA ALA A 5 30.04 5.77 19.17
C ALA A 5 29.24 4.93 18.16
N PRO A 6 28.16 4.22 18.57
CA PRO A 6 27.34 3.49 17.62
C PRO A 6 26.63 4.49 16.70
N LEU A 7 26.92 4.41 15.40
CA LEU A 7 26.10 5.06 14.38
C LEU A 7 24.72 4.39 14.41
N THR A 8 23.76 5.02 15.08
CA THR A 8 22.35 4.68 14.88
C THR A 8 22.05 4.82 13.38
N PRO A 9 21.61 3.75 12.70
CA PRO A 9 21.18 3.90 11.31
C PRO A 9 20.04 4.93 11.28
N PRO A 10 19.93 5.76 10.23
CA PRO A 10 18.75 6.60 10.07
C PRO A 10 17.55 5.68 10.14
N ASP A 11 16.60 6.01 11.02
CA ASP A 11 15.29 5.37 11.07
C ASP A 11 14.87 5.14 9.63
N THR A 12 14.83 3.87 9.23
CA THR A 12 14.24 3.50 7.97
C THR A 12 12.78 3.84 8.18
N ALA A 13 12.38 5.03 7.75
CA ALA A 13 11.01 5.46 7.76
C ALA A 13 10.25 4.42 6.94
N VAL A 14 9.72 3.41 7.64
CA VAL A 14 8.72 2.52 7.10
C VAL A 14 7.64 3.46 6.57
N PRO A 15 7.30 3.41 5.27
CA PRO A 15 6.30 4.28 4.72
C PRO A 15 5.01 3.95 5.46
N SER A 16 4.67 4.77 6.46
CA SER A 16 3.42 4.68 7.15
C SER A 16 2.39 5.18 6.16
N THR A 17 1.71 4.26 5.49
CA THR A 17 0.65 4.49 4.49
C THR A 17 -0.61 5.13 5.08
N GLN A 18 -0.51 5.78 6.23
CA GLN A 18 -1.58 6.60 6.78
C GLN A 18 -1.70 7.87 5.93
N GLN A 19 -2.32 7.71 4.76
CA GLN A 19 -2.88 8.80 3.98
C GLN A 19 -3.88 9.50 4.91
N GLY A 20 -3.63 10.78 5.19
CA GLY A 20 -4.50 11.58 6.04
C GLY A 20 -5.95 11.59 5.54
N PRO A 21 -6.93 11.79 6.43
CA PRO A 21 -8.37 11.60 6.15
C PRO A 21 -8.92 12.44 4.99
N ASP A 22 -8.19 13.47 4.54
CA ASP A 22 -8.64 14.41 3.51
C ASP A 22 -8.20 14.06 2.07
N ARG A 23 -7.38 13.02 1.87
CA ARG A 23 -6.98 12.58 0.52
C ARG A 23 -7.55 11.20 0.23
N ALA A 24 -8.21 11.08 -0.93
CA ALA A 24 -8.62 9.77 -1.44
C ALA A 24 -7.43 8.81 -1.43
N SER A 25 -7.59 7.69 -0.74
CA SER A 25 -6.51 6.71 -0.63
C SER A 25 -6.24 6.07 -1.99
N ALA A 26 -5.02 5.55 -2.18
CA ALA A 26 -4.70 4.80 -3.38
C ALA A 26 -5.65 3.59 -3.54
N GLY A 27 -6.04 2.97 -2.43
CA GLY A 27 -7.03 1.90 -2.38
C GLY A 27 -8.39 2.30 -2.91
N MET A 28 -8.93 3.44 -2.45
CA MET A 28 -10.22 3.94 -2.92
C MET A 28 -10.20 4.29 -4.41
N LEU A 29 -9.15 4.95 -4.90
CA LEU A 29 -9.02 5.29 -6.32
C LEU A 29 -8.95 4.04 -7.20
N LEU A 30 -8.21 3.02 -6.76
CA LEU A 30 -8.11 1.76 -7.49
C LEU A 30 -9.46 1.04 -7.56
N ARG A 31 -10.18 0.99 -6.44
CA ARG A 31 -11.51 0.40 -6.34
C ARG A 31 -12.50 1.10 -7.27
N GLU A 32 -12.54 2.43 -7.25
CA GLU A 32 -13.43 3.24 -8.09
C GLU A 32 -13.16 2.96 -9.58
N MET A 33 -11.90 2.97 -10.00
CA MET A 33 -11.53 2.68 -11.39
C MET A 33 -11.92 1.26 -11.81
N ARG A 34 -11.70 0.26 -10.94
CA ARG A 34 -12.07 -1.13 -11.20
C ARG A 34 -13.59 -1.26 -11.39
N GLU A 35 -14.37 -0.68 -10.49
CA GLU A 35 -15.83 -0.72 -10.52
C GLU A 35 -16.38 0.02 -11.76
N ALA A 36 -15.85 1.21 -12.07
CA ALA A 36 -16.22 1.97 -13.26
C ALA A 36 -15.90 1.24 -14.57
N ALA A 37 -14.83 0.44 -14.59
CA ALA A 37 -14.46 -0.39 -15.73
C ALA A 37 -15.23 -1.73 -15.79
N GLY A 38 -16.04 -2.07 -14.77
CA GLY A 38 -16.72 -3.36 -14.67
C GLY A 38 -15.77 -4.55 -14.53
N VAL A 39 -14.58 -4.33 -13.97
CA VAL A 39 -13.52 -5.35 -13.86
C VAL A 39 -13.67 -6.17 -12.58
N ASP A 40 -13.56 -7.49 -12.71
CA ASP A 40 -13.52 -8.41 -11.57
C ASP A 40 -12.19 -8.30 -10.81
N VAL A 41 -12.25 -8.44 -9.47
CA VAL A 41 -11.08 -8.34 -8.59
C VAL A 41 -10.05 -9.44 -8.86
N GLY A 42 -10.49 -10.66 -9.23
CA GLY A 42 -9.62 -11.76 -9.61
C GLY A 42 -8.89 -11.50 -10.92
N LEU A 43 -9.59 -10.91 -11.90
CA LEU A 43 -8.97 -10.48 -13.15
C LEU A 43 -7.90 -9.38 -12.90
N LEU A 44 -8.22 -8.37 -12.09
CA LEU A 44 -7.25 -7.33 -11.71
C LEU A 44 -6.03 -7.93 -11.00
N ALA A 45 -6.24 -8.81 -10.02
CA ALA A 45 -5.17 -9.46 -9.28
C ALA A 45 -4.25 -10.28 -10.21
N SER A 46 -4.83 -10.99 -11.19
CA SER A 46 -4.08 -11.75 -12.19
C SER A 46 -3.21 -10.84 -13.09
N ALA A 47 -3.75 -9.70 -13.52
CA ALA A 47 -3.03 -8.73 -14.34
C ALA A 47 -1.84 -8.12 -13.58
N LEU A 48 -2.04 -7.81 -12.30
CA LEU A 48 -1.03 -7.27 -11.39
C LEU A 48 -0.04 -8.33 -10.85
N LYS A 49 -0.29 -9.62 -11.09
CA LYS A 49 0.50 -10.75 -10.56
C LYS A 49 0.60 -10.75 -9.03
N VAL A 50 -0.50 -10.42 -8.36
CA VAL A 50 -0.62 -10.47 -6.89
C VAL A 50 -1.78 -11.39 -6.49
N SER A 51 -1.88 -11.73 -5.20
CA SER A 51 -3.06 -12.44 -4.70
C SER A 51 -4.26 -11.50 -4.58
N VAL A 52 -5.47 -12.05 -4.72
CA VAL A 52 -6.73 -11.33 -4.51
C VAL A 52 -6.74 -10.63 -3.14
N GLN A 53 -6.30 -11.34 -2.09
CA GLN A 53 -6.20 -10.82 -0.73
C GLN A 53 -5.37 -9.52 -0.63
N LYS A 54 -4.31 -9.36 -1.44
CA LYS A 54 -3.49 -8.15 -1.45
C LYS A 54 -4.19 -6.99 -2.13
N VAL A 55 -4.95 -7.24 -3.20
CA VAL A 55 -5.77 -6.22 -3.85
C VAL A 55 -6.88 -5.76 -2.90
N GLU A 56 -7.57 -6.70 -2.25
CA GLU A 56 -8.61 -6.40 -1.27
C GLU A 56 -8.07 -5.64 -0.05
N ALA A 57 -6.88 -5.99 0.45
CA ALA A 57 -6.23 -5.26 1.53
C ALA A 57 -5.88 -3.83 1.11
N LEU A 58 -5.42 -3.63 -0.13
CA LEU A 58 -5.16 -2.30 -0.69
C LEU A 58 -6.47 -1.50 -0.83
N GLU A 59 -7.52 -2.06 -1.45
CA GLU A 59 -8.83 -1.39 -1.60
C GLU A 59 -9.51 -1.07 -0.26
N ALA A 60 -9.14 -1.76 0.81
CA ALA A 60 -9.65 -1.55 2.16
C ALA A 60 -8.71 -0.72 3.07
N ASP A 61 -7.58 -0.23 2.56
CA ASP A 61 -6.55 0.46 3.34
C ASP A 61 -6.09 -0.32 4.58
N ARG A 62 -5.92 -1.64 4.43
CA ARG A 62 -5.48 -2.59 5.47
C ARG A 62 -4.18 -3.32 5.10
N LEU A 63 -3.29 -2.66 4.35
CA LEU A 63 -1.97 -3.22 4.00
C LEU A 63 -1.00 -3.22 5.18
#